data_AF-V4C8V4-F1
#
_entry.id   AF-V4C8V4-F1
#
_cell.length_a   1.000
_cell.length_b   1.000
_cell.length_c   1.000
_cell.angle_alpha   90.00
_cell.angle_beta   90.00
_cell.angle_gamma   90.00
#
_symmetry.space_group_name_H-M   'P 1'
#
loop_
_entity.id
_entity.type
_entity.pdbx_description
1 polymer ?
#
loop_
_entity_poly.entity_id
_entity_poly.type
_entity_poly.pdbx_seq_one_letter_code
_entity_poly.pdbx_strand_id
1 'polypeptide(L)'
;MSPTKRKFENISYKLSHRKKLLNRRRMVVNIEFALAMLGIILMLIETECFIDIPGFTKADPVSVILKSFISISTFFLIICVISYHIVGIQIRMTDGSLEDWRLALSSWTYVKIATEVIICAIHPIPGDISFPYAAKNAPKRVSIDAFLSVLMLLRLYLVGKFVVIHSRLLTDTSTQSLGALNKVKINTGFVFKALMSERPGSMLVALMFAIFVINSWALRTCEVYYHPDHEHSDFTNAMWLIAITFLTIGYGDITPNSECGRFIAVETGLMGVGITALLVAVLAQKLEQTRSEKYVHTFVNRVKLDNAQKHAASNVIKQVLSLWRIKRRGIKDDKYRIRVYGKMLQALREMRAARNGKAIIGETSIGIIEVSKSVNDVFDITETIQTEQREIKSRLDGLENTVKTINDKLDIILNSSRR
;
A
#
# COMPACT_ATOMS: atom_id res chain seq x y z
N MET A 1 52.35 11.77 -1.63
CA MET A 1 51.19 10.84 -1.59
C MET A 1 50.09 11.44 -2.47
N SER A 2 49.61 10.74 -3.50
CA SER A 2 48.79 11.36 -4.56
C SER A 2 47.42 11.83 -4.07
N PRO A 3 46.88 12.94 -4.60
CA PRO A 3 45.60 13.53 -4.17
C PRO A 3 44.40 12.58 -4.36
N THR A 4 44.49 11.62 -5.28
CA THR A 4 43.51 10.55 -5.48
C THR A 4 43.40 9.61 -4.27
N LYS A 5 44.51 9.26 -3.61
CA LYS A 5 44.49 8.38 -2.42
C LYS A 5 43.77 9.03 -1.23
N ARG A 6 44.00 10.33 -0.98
CA ARG A 6 43.27 11.14 0.03
C ARG A 6 41.76 11.20 -0.23
N LYS A 7 41.33 11.26 -1.49
CA LYS A 7 39.90 11.34 -1.85
C LYS A 7 39.17 10.00 -1.61
N PHE A 8 39.82 8.87 -1.93
CA PHE A 8 39.27 7.54 -1.65
C PHE A 8 39.24 7.21 -0.15
N GLU A 9 40.26 7.61 0.62
CA GLU A 9 40.26 7.49 2.09
C GLU A 9 39.08 8.25 2.71
N ASN A 10 38.81 9.48 2.25
CA ASN A 10 37.69 10.27 2.73
C ASN A 10 36.31 9.68 2.38
N ILE A 11 36.13 9.11 1.19
CA ILE A 11 34.84 8.50 0.78
C ILE A 11 34.60 7.17 1.51
N SER A 12 35.63 6.31 1.56
CA SER A 12 35.54 5.02 2.26
C SER A 12 35.27 5.21 3.76
N TYR A 13 35.97 6.17 4.39
CA TYR A 13 35.71 6.55 5.78
C TYR A 13 34.28 7.05 5.97
N LYS A 14 33.77 7.95 5.12
CA LYS A 14 32.39 8.45 5.18
C LYS A 14 31.35 7.33 5.05
N LEU A 15 31.55 6.39 4.12
CA LEU A 15 30.65 5.24 3.94
C LEU A 15 30.67 4.30 5.15
N SER A 16 31.85 4.03 5.72
CA SER A 16 32.01 3.23 6.94
C SER A 16 31.37 3.91 8.15
N HIS A 17 31.58 5.22 8.32
CA HIS A 17 30.97 6.02 9.37
C HIS A 17 29.45 6.04 9.24
N ARG A 18 28.92 6.27 8.02
CA ARG A 18 27.49 6.21 7.72
C ARG A 18 26.88 4.85 8.06
N LYS A 19 27.55 3.75 7.72
CA LYS A 19 27.10 2.39 8.06
C LYS A 19 27.02 2.19 9.59
N LYS A 20 28.01 2.68 10.34
CA LYS A 20 27.98 2.66 11.82
C LYS A 20 26.80 3.46 12.38
N LEU A 21 26.53 4.66 11.84
CA LEU A 21 25.39 5.48 12.25
C LEU A 21 24.04 4.81 11.96
N LEU A 22 23.89 4.15 10.80
CA LEU A 22 22.68 3.39 10.47
C LEU A 22 22.46 2.21 11.43
N ASN A 23 23.53 1.48 11.78
CA ASN A 23 23.46 0.40 12.77
C ASN A 23 23.08 0.93 14.16
N ARG A 24 23.70 2.06 14.59
CA ARG A 24 23.35 2.72 15.85
C ARG A 24 21.90 3.17 15.86
N ARG A 25 21.40 3.76 14.77
CA ARG A 25 20.00 4.16 14.64
C ARG A 25 19.05 2.98 14.78
N ARG A 26 19.39 1.83 14.21
CA ARG A 26 18.60 0.59 14.35
C ARG A 26 18.59 0.10 15.80
N MET A 27 19.74 0.08 16.46
CA MET A 27 19.84 -0.31 17.87
C MET A 27 18.99 0.60 18.77
N VAL A 28 19.02 1.91 18.55
CA VAL A 28 18.17 2.86 19.30
C VAL A 28 16.69 2.54 19.10
N VAL A 29 16.25 2.24 17.87
CA VAL A 29 14.85 1.86 17.58
C VAL A 29 14.44 0.56 18.27
N ASN A 30 15.35 -0.41 18.42
CA ASN A 30 15.07 -1.63 19.18
C ASN A 30 14.81 -1.32 20.66
N ILE A 31 15.60 -0.42 21.24
CA ILE A 31 15.46 0.00 22.63
C ILE A 31 14.18 0.84 22.80
N GLU A 32 13.89 1.77 21.88
CA GLU A 32 12.63 2.53 21.86
C GLU A 32 11.41 1.58 21.85
N PHE A 33 11.42 0.59 20.95
CA PHE A 33 10.34 -0.39 20.86
C PHE A 33 10.20 -1.20 22.16
N ALA A 34 11.31 -1.72 22.71
CA ALA A 34 11.28 -2.50 23.94
C ALA A 34 10.75 -1.68 25.14
N LEU A 35 11.21 -0.44 25.30
CA LEU A 35 10.78 0.45 26.38
C LEU A 35 9.31 0.88 26.22
N ALA A 36 8.87 1.15 24.98
CA ALA A 36 7.48 1.49 24.71
C ALA A 36 6.53 0.31 25.01
N MET A 37 6.89 -0.90 24.56
CA MET A 37 6.10 -2.10 24.86
C MET A 37 6.09 -2.43 26.34
N LEU A 38 7.22 -2.30 27.03
CA LEU A 38 7.29 -2.47 28.49
C LEU A 38 6.35 -1.49 29.20
N GLY A 39 6.37 -0.21 28.82
CA GLY A 39 5.48 0.80 29.40
C GLY A 39 4.01 0.49 29.16
N ILE A 40 3.63 0.10 27.93
CA ILE A 40 2.24 -0.26 27.60
C ILE A 40 1.82 -1.49 28.40
N ILE A 41 2.64 -2.54 28.48
CA ILE A 41 2.31 -3.75 29.25
C ILE A 41 2.11 -3.43 30.73
N LEU A 42 3.00 -2.64 31.34
CA LEU A 42 2.86 -2.23 32.73
C LEU A 42 1.58 -1.40 32.97
N MET A 43 1.24 -0.52 32.03
CA MET A 43 0.00 0.25 32.06
C MET A 43 -1.24 -0.62 31.92
N LEU A 44 -1.22 -1.61 31.02
CA LEU A 44 -2.29 -2.61 30.89
C LEU A 44 -2.47 -3.42 32.18
N ILE A 45 -1.37 -3.84 32.83
CA ILE A 45 -1.44 -4.57 34.10
C ILE A 45 -2.03 -3.69 35.20
N GLU A 46 -1.60 -2.43 35.31
CA GLU A 46 -2.09 -1.49 36.32
C GLU A 46 -3.60 -1.23 36.18
N THR A 47 -4.07 -1.11 34.94
CA THR A 47 -5.47 -0.85 34.62
C THR A 47 -6.34 -2.08 34.83
N GLU A 48 -5.90 -3.28 34.42
CA GLU A 48 -6.64 -4.52 34.70
C GLU A 48 -6.68 -4.84 36.20
N CYS A 49 -5.58 -4.60 36.94
CA CYS A 49 -5.60 -4.72 38.41
C CYS A 49 -6.63 -3.79 39.07
N PHE A 50 -6.82 -2.59 38.52
CA PHE A 50 -7.84 -1.66 39.01
C PHE A 50 -9.28 -2.08 38.67
N ILE A 51 -9.48 -2.76 37.54
CA ILE A 51 -10.82 -3.18 37.10
C ILE A 51 -11.25 -4.49 37.77
N ASP A 52 -10.35 -5.48 37.88
CA ASP A 52 -10.70 -6.84 38.31
C ASP A 52 -10.68 -7.03 39.85
N ILE A 53 -9.89 -6.23 40.58
CA ILE A 53 -9.74 -6.39 42.04
C ILE A 53 -10.71 -5.44 42.77
N PRO A 54 -11.80 -5.94 43.36
CA PRO A 54 -12.75 -5.09 44.08
C PRO A 54 -12.08 -4.48 45.32
N GLY A 55 -12.10 -3.14 45.42
CA GLY A 55 -11.50 -2.39 46.53
C GLY A 55 -10.06 -1.93 46.30
N PHE A 56 -9.47 -2.22 45.13
CA PHE A 56 -8.16 -1.71 44.75
C PHE A 56 -8.23 -0.20 44.48
N THR A 57 -7.52 0.59 45.27
CA THR A 57 -7.50 2.05 45.11
C THR A 57 -6.23 2.48 44.37
N LYS A 58 -6.30 3.61 43.65
CA LYS A 58 -5.11 4.16 42.97
C LYS A 58 -4.01 4.64 43.94
N ALA A 59 -4.31 4.70 45.24
CA ALA A 59 -3.35 4.99 46.30
C ALA A 59 -2.63 3.74 46.81
N ASP A 60 -3.02 2.54 46.37
CA ASP A 60 -2.41 1.30 46.82
C ASP A 60 -0.93 1.24 46.42
N PRO A 61 -0.06 0.69 47.29
CA PRO A 61 1.38 0.66 47.05
C PRO A 61 1.74 -0.05 45.75
N VAL A 62 0.95 -1.05 45.33
CA VAL A 62 1.14 -1.78 44.07
C VAL A 62 0.91 -0.86 42.86
N SER A 63 -0.15 -0.04 42.85
CA SER A 63 -0.42 0.92 41.76
C SER A 63 0.70 1.98 41.69
N VAL A 64 1.15 2.49 42.84
CA VAL A 64 2.24 3.47 42.90
C VAL A 64 3.55 2.91 42.37
N ILE A 65 3.89 1.66 42.71
CA ILE A 65 5.09 0.97 42.20
C ILE A 65 5.00 0.81 40.68
N LEU A 66 3.87 0.32 40.16
CA LEU A 66 3.66 0.15 38.71
C LEU A 66 3.75 1.49 37.97
N LYS A 67 3.09 2.53 38.46
CA LYS A 67 3.18 3.90 37.89
C LYS A 67 4.60 4.49 37.95
N SER A 68 5.36 4.15 39.00
CA SER A 68 6.77 4.56 39.10
C SER A 68 7.63 3.88 38.03
N PHE A 69 7.46 2.57 37.81
CA PHE A 69 8.14 1.86 36.73
C PHE A 69 7.73 2.36 35.34
N ILE A 70 6.44 2.66 35.15
CA ILE A 70 5.95 3.31 33.92
C ILE A 70 6.73 4.61 33.72
N SER A 71 6.75 5.51 34.71
CA SER A 71 7.42 6.81 34.62
C SER A 71 8.91 6.68 34.31
N ILE A 72 9.63 5.76 34.97
CA ILE A 72 11.05 5.47 34.70
C ILE A 72 11.24 4.99 33.26
N SER A 73 10.41 4.06 32.78
CA SER A 73 10.48 3.58 31.40
C SER A 73 10.22 4.69 30.38
N THR A 74 9.32 5.63 30.68
CA THR A 74 9.00 6.78 29.81
C THR A 74 10.17 7.76 29.73
N PHE A 75 10.86 8.00 30.84
CA PHE A 75 12.03 8.86 30.88
C PHE A 75 13.16 8.32 29.98
N PHE A 76 13.46 7.01 30.09
CA PHE A 76 14.43 6.37 29.20
C PHE A 76 13.95 6.33 27.74
N LEU A 77 12.65 6.15 27.50
CA LEU A 77 12.07 6.20 26.16
C LEU A 77 12.29 7.57 25.50
N ILE A 78 12.05 8.66 26.21
CA ILE A 78 12.26 10.03 25.72
C ILE A 78 13.74 10.25 25.36
N ILE A 79 14.67 9.80 26.21
CA ILE A 79 16.11 9.85 25.92
C ILE A 79 16.43 9.11 24.62
N CYS A 80 15.83 7.94 24.42
CA CYS A 80 16.02 7.16 23.19
C CYS A 80 15.45 7.87 21.96
N VAL A 81 14.26 8.49 22.05
CA VAL A 81 13.66 9.29 20.98
C VAL A 81 14.56 10.47 20.58
N ILE A 82 15.11 11.18 21.56
CA ILE A 82 16.06 12.28 21.31
C ILE A 82 17.33 11.72 20.64
N SER A 83 17.88 10.62 21.14
CA SER A 83 19.05 9.94 20.58
C SER A 83 18.82 9.50 19.12
N TYR A 84 17.63 8.99 18.79
CA TYR A 84 17.24 8.62 17.42
C TYR A 84 17.32 9.81 16.46
N HIS A 85 16.79 10.97 16.88
CA HIS A 85 16.83 12.18 16.05
C HIS A 85 18.23 12.76 15.93
N ILE A 86 19.05 12.70 16.99
CA ILE A 86 20.47 13.08 16.95
C ILE A 86 21.22 12.24 15.92
N VAL A 87 21.09 10.91 15.97
CA VAL A 87 21.73 10.01 14.99
C VAL A 87 21.20 10.29 13.57
N GLY A 88 19.91 10.61 13.43
CA GLY A 88 19.31 11.02 12.17
C GLY A 88 19.92 12.32 11.59
N ILE A 89 20.20 13.31 12.44
CA ILE A 89 20.89 14.55 12.05
C ILE A 89 22.32 14.25 11.63
N GLN A 90 23.05 13.41 12.38
CA GLN A 90 24.42 13.00 12.04
C GLN A 90 24.51 12.30 10.67
N ILE A 91 23.52 11.47 10.33
CA ILE A 91 23.45 10.85 9.00
C ILE A 91 23.28 11.93 7.91
N ARG A 92 22.38 12.90 8.11
CA ARG A 92 22.18 14.01 7.15
C ARG A 92 23.43 14.88 6.99
N MET A 93 24.14 15.14 8.07
CA MET A 93 25.42 15.86 8.03
C MET A 93 26.47 15.08 7.22
N THR A 94 26.55 13.76 7.43
CA THR A 94 27.49 12.88 6.71
C THR A 94 27.16 12.84 5.22
N ASP A 95 25.88 12.71 4.86
CA ASP A 95 25.42 12.68 3.47
C ASP A 95 25.61 14.05 2.78
N GLY A 96 25.39 15.15 3.49
CA GLY A 96 25.56 16.52 3.00
C GLY A 96 26.99 17.08 3.09
N SER A 97 27.93 16.35 3.70
CA SER A 97 29.26 16.85 4.05
C SER A 97 29.24 18.20 4.80
N LEU A 98 28.29 18.35 5.73
CA LEU A 98 28.11 19.55 6.55
C LEU A 98 28.86 19.40 7.87
N GLU A 99 29.60 20.44 8.28
CA GLU A 99 30.30 20.47 9.57
C GLU A 99 29.38 20.95 10.70
N ASP A 100 28.45 21.87 10.41
CA ASP A 100 27.49 22.37 11.38
C ASP A 100 26.14 21.63 11.32
N TRP A 101 25.68 21.13 12.47
CA TRP A 101 24.40 20.44 12.60
C TRP A 101 23.19 21.36 12.35
N ARG A 102 23.36 22.66 12.58
CA ARG A 102 22.31 23.68 12.37
C ARG A 102 21.91 23.79 10.90
N LEU A 103 22.87 23.63 9.99
CA LEU A 103 22.64 23.64 8.54
C LEU A 103 21.87 22.39 8.07
N ALA A 104 21.96 21.28 8.82
CA ALA A 104 21.27 20.03 8.52
C ALA A 104 19.83 19.97 9.06
N LEU A 105 19.38 21.03 9.74
CA LEU A 105 18.06 21.13 10.36
C LEU A 105 17.10 22.04 9.57
N SER A 106 15.84 21.65 9.59
CA SER A 106 14.72 22.39 9.03
C SER A 106 13.72 22.66 10.15
N SER A 107 12.93 23.73 10.07
CA SER A 107 11.88 24.06 11.04
C SER A 107 10.92 22.88 11.26
N TRP A 108 10.61 22.14 10.20
CA TRP A 108 9.79 20.92 10.26
C TRP A 108 10.40 19.80 11.09
N THR A 109 11.72 19.72 11.19
CA THR A 109 12.40 18.72 12.02
C THR A 109 12.15 18.98 13.49
N TYR A 110 12.16 20.24 13.93
CA TYR A 110 11.86 20.60 15.31
C TYR A 110 10.42 20.26 15.69
N VAL A 111 9.45 20.58 14.82
CA VAL A 111 8.05 20.22 15.04
C VAL A 111 7.89 18.70 15.19
N LYS A 112 8.52 17.91 14.30
CA LYS A 112 8.48 16.44 14.38
C LYS A 112 9.07 15.89 15.68
N ILE A 113 10.21 16.42 16.11
CA ILE A 113 10.84 16.02 17.38
C ILE A 113 9.91 16.37 18.54
N ALA A 114 9.38 17.59 18.57
CA ALA A 114 8.48 18.04 19.63
C ALA A 114 7.22 17.16 19.71
N THR A 115 6.59 16.86 18.58
CA THR A 115 5.40 15.99 18.55
C THR A 115 5.70 14.58 19.04
N GLU A 116 6.83 13.97 18.63
CA GLU A 116 7.20 12.62 19.09
C GLU A 116 7.52 12.60 20.59
N VAL A 117 8.20 13.63 21.10
CA VAL A 117 8.49 13.77 22.54
C VAL A 117 7.19 13.94 23.33
N ILE A 118 6.24 14.76 22.87
CA ILE A 118 4.94 14.95 23.53
C ILE A 118 4.18 13.63 23.60
N ILE A 119 4.06 12.91 22.48
CA ILE A 119 3.35 11.61 22.43
C ILE A 119 4.00 10.59 23.39
N CYS A 120 5.33 10.51 23.40
CA CYS A 120 6.07 9.60 24.28
C CYS A 120 6.15 10.08 25.74
N ALA A 121 5.82 11.33 26.04
CA ALA A 121 5.79 11.87 27.40
C ALA A 121 4.46 11.63 28.10
N ILE A 122 3.36 11.42 27.37
CA ILE A 122 2.05 11.16 27.98
C ILE A 122 2.05 9.76 28.63
N HIS A 123 1.83 9.70 29.95
CA HIS A 123 1.67 8.48 30.75
C HIS A 123 0.97 8.79 32.06
N PRO A 124 0.36 7.79 32.74
CA PRO A 124 -0.13 7.95 34.10
C PRO A 124 1.04 8.17 35.07
N ILE A 125 1.11 9.37 35.64
CA ILE A 125 2.14 9.79 36.61
C ILE A 125 1.80 9.19 37.99
N PRO A 126 2.78 8.79 38.81
CA PRO A 126 2.54 8.36 40.18
C PRO A 126 1.87 9.49 40.98
N GLY A 127 0.63 9.25 41.39
CA GLY A 127 -0.23 10.19 42.11
C GLY A 127 -1.71 9.90 41.83
N ASP A 128 -2.59 10.46 42.65
CA ASP A 128 -4.04 10.47 42.42
C ASP A 128 -4.47 11.92 42.15
N ILE A 129 -4.45 12.31 40.87
CA ILE A 129 -4.96 13.60 40.44
C ILE A 129 -6.38 13.37 39.91
N SER A 130 -7.36 13.68 40.74
CA SER A 130 -8.78 13.55 40.41
C SER A 130 -9.44 14.92 40.26
N PHE A 131 -10.31 15.06 39.25
CA PHE A 131 -11.16 16.24 39.09
C PHE A 131 -12.59 15.94 39.54
N PRO A 132 -13.28 16.90 40.20
CA PRO A 132 -14.68 16.76 40.50
C PRO A 132 -15.50 16.86 39.21
N TYR A 133 -16.19 15.77 38.85
CA TYR A 133 -17.13 15.72 37.74
C TYR A 133 -18.57 15.77 38.28
N ALA A 134 -19.36 16.72 37.80
CA ALA A 134 -20.77 16.84 38.17
C ALA A 134 -21.60 15.80 37.38
N ALA A 135 -21.76 14.60 37.95
CA ALA A 135 -22.70 13.62 37.42
C ALA A 135 -24.13 13.95 37.89
N LYS A 136 -25.15 13.56 37.11
CA LYS A 136 -26.58 13.84 37.36
C LYS A 136 -27.08 13.48 38.77
N ASN A 137 -26.44 12.52 39.44
CA ASN A 137 -26.92 11.98 40.72
C ASN A 137 -25.99 12.25 41.93
N ALA A 138 -24.71 12.61 41.71
CA ALA A 138 -23.75 13.04 42.75
C ALA A 138 -22.43 13.54 42.10
N PRO A 139 -21.69 14.48 42.72
CA PRO A 139 -20.34 14.82 42.26
C PRO A 139 -19.40 13.62 42.46
N LYS A 140 -18.99 12.97 41.37
CA LYS A 140 -18.01 11.87 41.39
C LYS A 140 -16.62 12.42 41.06
N ARG A 141 -15.58 11.90 41.72
CA ARG A 141 -14.19 12.21 41.39
C ARG A 141 -13.73 11.24 40.32
N VAL A 142 -13.28 11.76 39.17
CA VAL A 142 -12.73 10.94 38.09
C VAL A 142 -11.24 11.21 38.00
N SER A 143 -10.45 10.14 37.96
CA SER A 143 -8.99 10.23 37.81
C SER A 143 -8.63 10.50 36.34
N ILE A 144 -7.69 11.42 36.12
CA ILE A 144 -7.16 11.76 34.77
C ILE A 144 -6.42 10.54 34.16
N ASP A 145 -6.03 9.60 35.01
CA ASP A 145 -5.32 8.37 34.65
C ASP A 145 -5.99 7.58 33.53
N ALA A 146 -7.33 7.52 33.47
CA ALA A 146 -8.03 6.83 32.38
C ALA A 146 -7.65 7.41 31.01
N PHE A 147 -7.70 8.75 30.91
CA PHE A 147 -7.37 9.46 29.69
C PHE A 147 -5.88 9.36 29.36
N LEU A 148 -5.00 9.46 30.35
CA LEU A 148 -3.55 9.33 30.16
C LEU A 148 -3.16 7.90 29.73
N SER A 149 -3.81 6.88 30.28
CA SER A 149 -3.61 5.47 29.92
C SER A 149 -4.07 5.18 28.49
N VAL A 150 -5.23 5.70 28.07
CA VAL A 150 -5.68 5.61 26.67
C VAL A 150 -4.71 6.35 25.74
N LEU A 151 -4.31 7.58 26.06
CA LEU A 151 -3.35 8.31 25.25
C LEU A 151 -1.96 7.66 25.20
N MET A 152 -1.58 6.89 26.22
CA MET A 152 -0.32 6.13 26.22
C MET A 152 -0.28 5.08 25.10
N LEU A 153 -1.43 4.59 24.63
CA LEU A 153 -1.52 3.67 23.47
C LEU A 153 -1.09 4.32 22.16
N LEU A 154 -1.07 5.67 22.06
CA LEU A 154 -0.54 6.35 20.89
C LEU A 154 0.89 5.88 20.57
N ARG A 155 1.66 5.49 21.59
CA ARG A 155 3.02 4.91 21.46
C ARG A 155 3.10 3.67 20.57
N LEU A 156 1.99 3.00 20.26
CA LEU A 156 1.95 1.89 19.29
C LEU A 156 2.43 2.30 17.88
N TYR A 157 2.48 3.60 17.55
CA TYR A 157 3.15 4.08 16.34
C TYR A 157 4.63 3.64 16.25
N LEU A 158 5.30 3.44 17.39
CA LEU A 158 6.68 2.95 17.47
C LEU A 158 6.81 1.50 16.97
N VAL A 159 5.75 0.70 17.04
CA VAL A 159 5.72 -0.64 16.41
C VAL A 159 5.81 -0.49 14.89
N GLY A 160 5.04 0.42 14.30
CA GLY A 160 5.13 0.74 12.88
C GLY A 160 6.51 1.27 12.49
N LYS A 161 7.09 2.16 13.30
CA LYS A 161 8.47 2.66 13.13
C LYS A 161 9.49 1.51 13.15
N PHE A 162 9.36 0.58 14.11
CA PHE A 162 10.22 -0.59 14.23
C PHE A 162 10.14 -1.47 12.99
N VAL A 163 8.94 -1.83 12.54
CA VAL A 163 8.72 -2.65 11.33
C VAL A 163 9.32 -2.00 10.08
N VAL A 164 9.08 -0.70 9.89
CA VAL A 164 9.57 0.04 8.72
C VAL A 164 11.10 0.12 8.69
N ILE A 165 11.75 0.33 9.83
CA ILE A 165 13.22 0.46 9.90
C ILE A 165 13.94 -0.89 9.74
N HIS A 166 13.27 -1.99 10.11
CA HIS A 166 13.78 -3.35 9.90
C HIS A 166 13.42 -3.94 8.54
N SER A 167 12.60 -3.25 7.75
CA SER A 167 12.25 -3.68 6.40
C SER A 167 13.48 -3.76 5.51
N ARG A 168 13.60 -4.88 4.76
CA ARG A 168 14.72 -5.12 3.84
C ARG A 168 14.89 -3.98 2.83
N LEU A 169 13.80 -3.33 2.41
CA LEU A 169 13.81 -2.21 1.48
C LEU A 169 14.69 -1.04 1.95
N LEU A 170 14.74 -0.75 3.25
CA LEU A 170 15.55 0.34 3.79
C LEU A 170 16.99 -0.09 4.06
N THR A 171 17.20 -1.36 4.38
CA THR A 171 18.48 -1.89 4.84
C THR A 171 19.39 -2.38 3.71
N ASP A 172 18.83 -2.78 2.58
CA ASP A 172 19.59 -3.35 1.48
C ASP A 172 20.40 -2.25 0.74
N THR A 173 21.67 -2.53 0.44
CA THR A 173 22.53 -1.61 -0.31
C THR A 173 22.12 -1.52 -1.77
N SER A 174 21.54 -2.59 -2.32
CA SER A 174 21.07 -2.65 -3.71
C SER A 174 19.93 -1.64 -3.95
N THR A 175 18.94 -1.61 -3.04
CA THR A 175 17.79 -0.71 -3.12
C THR A 175 18.23 0.75 -2.99
N GLN A 176 19.12 1.05 -2.03
CA GLN A 176 19.68 2.39 -1.84
C GLN A 176 20.44 2.89 -3.07
N SER A 177 21.16 2.00 -3.75
CA SER A 177 21.88 2.33 -4.99
C SER A 177 20.89 2.61 -6.13
N LEU A 178 19.85 1.77 -6.28
CA LEU A 178 18.80 1.96 -7.27
C LEU A 178 17.99 3.25 -7.04
N GLY A 179 17.74 3.60 -5.78
CA GLY A 179 17.11 4.87 -5.39
C GLY A 179 17.95 6.07 -5.78
N ALA A 180 19.27 6.02 -5.56
CA ALA A 180 20.19 7.08 -5.98
C ALA A 180 20.23 7.26 -7.51
N LEU A 181 20.30 6.15 -8.27
CA LEU A 181 20.28 6.18 -9.74
C LEU A 181 19.00 6.82 -10.29
N ASN A 182 17.86 6.52 -9.67
CA ASN A 182 16.56 7.07 -10.07
C ASN A 182 16.22 8.41 -9.38
N LYS A 183 17.14 8.99 -8.60
CA LYS A 183 16.93 10.22 -7.81
C LYS A 183 15.73 10.16 -6.85
N VAL A 184 15.40 8.95 -6.37
CA VAL A 184 14.33 8.71 -5.39
C VAL A 184 14.93 8.53 -3.99
N LYS A 185 14.50 9.35 -3.03
CA LYS A 185 14.91 9.23 -1.62
C LYS A 185 14.12 8.10 -0.94
N ILE A 186 14.81 7.04 -0.51
CA ILE A 186 14.22 5.92 0.23
C ILE A 186 13.95 6.36 1.66
N ASN A 187 12.75 6.88 1.90
CA ASN A 187 12.27 7.31 3.20
C ASN A 187 11.37 6.24 3.84
N THR A 188 11.09 6.37 5.13
CA THR A 188 10.14 5.51 5.86
C THR A 188 8.74 5.49 5.21
N GLY A 189 8.28 6.64 4.70
CA GLY A 189 7.01 6.72 3.97
C GLY A 189 7.01 5.98 2.62
N PHE A 190 8.15 5.90 1.94
CA PHE A 190 8.28 5.09 0.72
C PHE A 190 8.17 3.61 1.06
N VAL A 191 8.87 3.17 2.12
CA VAL A 191 8.82 1.78 2.59
C VAL A 191 7.40 1.40 3.02
N PHE A 192 6.70 2.27 3.74
CA PHE A 192 5.30 2.02 4.12
C PHE A 192 4.41 1.86 2.89
N LYS A 193 4.51 2.76 1.90
CA LYS A 193 3.77 2.65 0.63
C LYS A 193 4.11 1.36 -0.13
N ALA A 194 5.39 0.98 -0.15
CA ALA A 194 5.83 -0.25 -0.81
C ALA A 194 5.28 -1.50 -0.12
N LEU A 195 5.34 -1.58 1.21
CA LEU A 195 4.76 -2.69 1.99
C LEU A 195 3.25 -2.81 1.72
N MET A 196 2.52 -1.68 1.74
CA MET A 196 1.09 -1.64 1.44
C MET A 196 0.79 -2.05 -0.01
N SER A 197 1.70 -1.82 -0.95
CA SER A 197 1.55 -2.26 -2.34
C SER A 197 1.87 -3.73 -2.56
N GLU A 198 2.83 -4.31 -1.82
CA GLU A 198 3.21 -5.72 -1.97
C GLU A 198 2.16 -6.66 -1.38
N ARG A 199 1.63 -6.36 -0.19
CA ARG A 199 0.66 -7.21 0.52
C ARG A 199 -0.49 -6.39 1.13
N PRO A 200 -1.31 -5.71 0.32
CA PRO A 200 -2.35 -4.79 0.80
C PRO A 200 -3.37 -5.48 1.73
N GLY A 201 -3.89 -6.65 1.32
CA GLY A 201 -4.94 -7.35 2.07
C GLY A 201 -4.49 -7.83 3.46
N SER A 202 -3.30 -8.43 3.55
CA SER A 202 -2.78 -8.92 4.83
C SER A 202 -2.48 -7.76 5.79
N MET A 203 -1.93 -6.65 5.30
CA MET A 203 -1.68 -5.46 6.12
C MET A 203 -2.98 -4.80 6.59
N LEU A 204 -3.98 -4.70 5.72
CA LEU A 204 -5.27 -4.11 6.06
C LEU A 204 -6.01 -4.94 7.13
N VAL A 205 -6.01 -6.27 6.99
CA VAL A 205 -6.62 -7.17 7.99
C VAL A 205 -5.89 -7.08 9.33
N ALA A 206 -4.56 -7.06 9.33
CA ALA A 206 -3.78 -6.88 10.56
C ALA A 206 -4.05 -5.53 11.24
N LEU A 207 -4.15 -4.45 10.45
CA LEU A 207 -4.48 -3.12 10.95
C LEU A 207 -5.90 -3.06 11.53
N MET A 208 -6.87 -3.67 10.84
CA MET A 208 -8.26 -3.74 11.29
C MET A 208 -8.37 -4.48 12.63
N PHE A 209 -7.71 -5.64 12.75
CA PHE A 209 -7.69 -6.41 14.00
C PHE A 209 -6.99 -5.64 15.13
N ALA A 210 -5.88 -4.96 14.86
CA ALA A 210 -5.18 -4.15 15.85
C ALA A 210 -6.05 -2.99 16.37
N ILE A 211 -6.64 -2.20 15.47
CA ILE A 211 -7.53 -1.07 15.84
C ILE A 211 -8.73 -1.58 16.63
N PHE A 212 -9.31 -2.70 16.20
CA PHE A 212 -10.44 -3.32 16.90
C PHE A 212 -10.10 -3.65 18.36
N VAL A 213 -8.98 -4.33 18.62
CA VAL A 213 -8.57 -4.70 19.99
C VAL A 213 -8.21 -3.45 20.80
N ILE A 214 -7.47 -2.51 20.22
CA ILE A 214 -7.05 -1.27 20.89
C ILE A 214 -8.27 -0.42 21.29
N ASN A 215 -9.21 -0.18 20.37
CA ASN A 215 -10.39 0.62 20.65
C ASN A 215 -11.36 -0.09 21.61
N SER A 216 -11.45 -1.43 21.55
CA SER A 216 -12.26 -2.22 22.51
C SER A 216 -11.74 -2.05 23.93
N TRP A 217 -10.42 -2.17 24.10
CA TRP A 217 -9.79 -1.94 25.40
C TRP A 217 -9.95 -0.47 25.85
N ALA A 218 -9.65 0.50 24.98
CA ALA A 218 -9.72 1.92 25.31
C ALA A 218 -11.13 2.37 25.71
N LEU A 219 -12.16 1.87 25.00
CA LEU A 219 -13.56 2.16 25.32
C LEU A 219 -13.95 1.58 26.68
N ARG A 220 -13.60 0.32 26.96
CA ARG A 220 -13.84 -0.33 28.27
C ARG A 220 -13.19 0.49 29.40
N THR A 221 -11.93 0.86 29.24
CA THR A 221 -11.21 1.67 30.23
C THR A 221 -11.91 3.01 30.46
N CYS A 222 -12.38 3.69 29.42
CA CYS A 222 -13.07 4.97 29.61
C CYS A 222 -14.44 4.83 30.26
N GLU A 223 -15.23 3.80 29.95
CA GLU A 223 -16.54 3.63 30.60
C GLU A 223 -16.41 3.18 32.06
N VAL A 224 -15.53 2.23 32.37
CA VAL A 224 -15.37 1.70 33.74
C VAL A 224 -14.89 2.76 34.73
N TYR A 225 -14.04 3.70 34.30
CA TYR A 225 -13.55 4.78 35.19
C TYR A 225 -14.61 5.86 35.48
N TYR A 226 -15.60 6.06 34.61
CA TYR A 226 -16.64 7.07 34.77
C TYR A 226 -17.91 6.49 35.40
N HIS A 227 -18.27 5.27 34.99
CA HIS A 227 -19.45 4.53 35.39
C HIS A 227 -19.04 3.10 35.76
N PRO A 228 -18.72 2.82 37.04
CA PRO A 228 -18.52 1.46 37.52
C PRO A 228 -19.87 0.75 37.67
N ASP A 229 -20.60 0.62 36.56
CA ASP A 229 -21.83 -0.16 36.45
C ASP A 229 -21.49 -1.51 35.79
N HIS A 230 -22.13 -2.61 36.23
CA HIS A 230 -21.80 -3.97 35.82
C HIS A 230 -21.97 -4.27 34.31
N GLU A 231 -22.74 -3.46 33.57
CA GLU A 231 -23.00 -3.69 32.14
C GLU A 231 -21.82 -3.33 31.23
N HIS A 232 -20.95 -2.40 31.65
CA HIS A 232 -19.80 -1.95 30.86
C HIS A 232 -18.45 -2.51 31.32
N SER A 233 -18.41 -3.28 32.42
CA SER A 233 -17.18 -3.92 32.92
C SER A 233 -16.70 -5.06 32.02
N ASP A 234 -17.62 -5.71 31.31
CA ASP A 234 -17.33 -6.88 30.49
C ASP A 234 -16.66 -6.49 29.17
N PHE A 235 -15.48 -7.06 28.93
CA PHE A 235 -14.72 -6.85 27.69
C PHE A 235 -15.52 -7.24 26.44
N THR A 236 -16.39 -8.25 26.54
CA THR A 236 -17.26 -8.71 25.45
C THR A 236 -18.25 -7.63 25.00
N ASN A 237 -18.80 -6.85 25.94
CA ASN A 237 -19.75 -5.78 25.63
C ASN A 237 -19.05 -4.60 24.95
N ALA A 238 -17.83 -4.26 25.40
CA ALA A 238 -17.00 -3.25 24.72
C ALA A 238 -16.60 -3.70 23.31
N MET A 239 -16.24 -4.97 23.15
CA MET A 239 -15.91 -5.57 21.85
C MET A 239 -17.12 -5.55 20.89
N TRP A 240 -18.32 -5.87 21.40
CA TRP A 240 -19.57 -5.77 20.65
C TRP A 240 -19.85 -4.34 20.20
N LEU A 241 -19.78 -3.38 21.12
CA LEU A 241 -20.02 -1.95 20.83
C LEU A 241 -19.03 -1.41 19.79
N ILE A 242 -17.74 -1.75 19.89
CA ILE A 242 -16.75 -1.37 18.88
C ILE A 242 -17.01 -2.06 17.54
N ALA A 243 -17.41 -3.33 17.51
CA ALA A 243 -17.73 -4.03 16.26
C ALA A 243 -18.88 -3.35 15.50
N ILE A 244 -20.00 -3.07 16.17
CA ILE A 244 -21.17 -2.44 15.55
C ILE A 244 -20.89 -0.99 15.15
N THR A 245 -20.02 -0.28 15.89
CA THR A 245 -19.61 1.10 15.58
C THR A 245 -18.65 1.13 14.38
N PHE A 246 -17.67 0.22 14.35
CA PHE A 246 -16.70 0.09 13.26
C PHE A 246 -17.38 -0.27 11.94
N LEU A 247 -18.39 -1.14 11.99
CA LEU A 247 -19.21 -1.52 10.84
C LEU A 247 -20.33 -0.53 10.52
N THR A 248 -20.43 0.58 11.27
CA THR A 248 -21.45 1.62 11.09
C THR A 248 -22.90 1.12 11.17
N ILE A 249 -23.16 0.08 11.97
CA ILE A 249 -24.50 -0.50 12.19
C ILE A 249 -25.24 0.27 13.28
N GLY A 250 -24.66 0.36 14.48
CA GLY A 250 -25.21 1.13 15.60
C GLY A 250 -26.62 0.71 16.05
N TYR A 251 -26.79 -0.49 16.60
CA TYR A 251 -28.09 -0.96 17.10
C TYR A 251 -28.66 -0.11 18.25
N GLY A 252 -27.80 0.51 19.06
CA GLY A 252 -28.20 1.36 20.18
C GLY A 252 -28.63 0.61 21.44
N ASP A 253 -28.32 -0.68 21.52
CA ASP A 253 -28.49 -1.55 22.69
C ASP A 253 -27.50 -1.22 23.81
N ILE A 254 -26.25 -0.91 23.47
CA ILE A 254 -25.21 -0.43 24.38
C ILE A 254 -24.65 0.88 23.82
N THR A 255 -24.53 1.92 24.65
CA THR A 255 -24.02 3.24 24.22
C THR A 255 -22.99 3.79 25.20
N PRO A 256 -21.94 4.49 24.72
CA PRO A 256 -20.96 5.13 25.60
C PRO A 256 -21.58 6.31 26.33
N ASN A 257 -21.46 6.30 27.65
CA ASN A 257 -21.98 7.35 28.52
C ASN A 257 -20.91 8.38 28.87
N SER A 258 -19.63 7.97 28.87
CA SER A 258 -18.50 8.86 29.14
C SER A 258 -18.14 9.73 27.93
N GLU A 259 -17.68 10.96 28.18
CA GLU A 259 -17.22 11.86 27.10
C GLU A 259 -15.97 11.30 26.39
N CYS A 260 -15.10 10.60 27.12
CA CYS A 260 -13.98 9.87 26.51
C CYS A 260 -14.47 8.73 25.60
N GLY A 261 -15.40 7.91 26.07
CA GLY A 261 -15.94 6.78 25.29
C GLY A 261 -16.67 7.24 24.03
N ARG A 262 -17.37 8.38 24.09
CA ARG A 262 -17.97 9.01 22.91
C ARG A 262 -16.93 9.44 21.88
N PHE A 263 -15.82 10.03 22.32
CA PHE A 263 -14.71 10.37 21.43
C PHE A 263 -14.15 9.13 20.73
N ILE A 264 -13.90 8.05 21.49
CA ILE A 264 -13.41 6.77 20.94
C ILE A 264 -14.41 6.17 19.95
N ALA A 265 -15.71 6.25 20.23
CA ALA A 265 -16.74 5.76 19.32
C ALA A 265 -16.77 6.54 17.98
N VAL A 266 -16.66 7.87 18.03
CA VAL A 266 -16.58 8.71 16.82
C VAL A 266 -15.31 8.41 16.03
N GLU A 267 -14.17 8.31 16.70
CA GLU A 267 -12.89 7.95 16.08
C GLU A 267 -12.96 6.56 15.42
N THR A 268 -13.55 5.58 16.12
CA THR A 268 -13.74 4.21 15.61
C THR A 268 -14.63 4.20 14.37
N GLY A 269 -15.74 4.95 14.37
CA GLY A 269 -16.61 5.07 13.20
C GLY A 269 -15.90 5.67 12.00
N LEU A 270 -15.13 6.75 12.21
CA LEU A 270 -14.34 7.38 11.14
C LEU A 270 -13.27 6.44 10.57
N MET A 271 -12.56 5.72 11.45
CA MET A 271 -11.57 4.71 11.04
C MET A 271 -12.22 3.54 10.29
N GLY A 272 -13.40 3.09 10.74
CA GLY A 272 -14.16 2.02 10.09
C GLY A 272 -14.55 2.37 8.66
N VAL A 273 -15.09 3.57 8.43
CA VAL A 273 -15.40 4.08 7.08
C VAL A 273 -14.13 4.18 6.22
N GLY A 274 -13.01 4.64 6.78
CA GLY A 274 -11.74 4.71 6.06
C GLY A 274 -11.20 3.32 5.64
N ILE A 275 -11.25 2.34 6.55
CA ILE A 275 -10.74 0.99 6.32
C ILE A 275 -11.64 0.21 5.36
N THR A 276 -12.96 0.36 5.47
CA THR A 276 -13.92 -0.25 4.53
C THR A 276 -13.73 0.28 3.11
N ALA A 277 -13.48 1.58 2.93
CA ALA A 277 -13.15 2.15 1.62
C ALA A 277 -11.85 1.56 1.03
N LEU A 278 -10.80 1.45 1.85
CA LEU A 278 -9.54 0.80 1.44
C LEU A 278 -9.74 -0.69 1.12
N LEU A 279 -10.56 -1.39 1.90
CA LEU A 279 -10.88 -2.80 1.67
C LEU A 279 -11.53 -2.98 0.30
N VAL A 280 -12.51 -2.14 -0.05
CA VAL A 280 -13.17 -2.17 -1.37
C VAL A 280 -12.16 -1.92 -2.49
N ALA A 281 -11.24 -0.96 -2.34
CA ALA A 281 -10.21 -0.69 -3.33
C ALA A 281 -9.25 -1.90 -3.52
N VAL A 282 -8.85 -2.54 -2.43
CA VAL A 282 -7.98 -3.73 -2.46
C VAL A 282 -8.72 -4.93 -3.06
N LEU A 283 -9.98 -5.14 -2.69
CA LEU A 283 -10.82 -6.21 -3.26
C LEU A 283 -11.01 -6.00 -4.75
N ALA A 284 -11.28 -4.78 -5.21
CA ALA A 284 -11.39 -4.47 -6.64
C ALA A 284 -10.10 -4.80 -7.40
N GLN A 285 -8.93 -4.43 -6.88
CA GLN A 285 -7.64 -4.77 -7.49
C GLN A 285 -7.36 -6.29 -7.49
N LYS A 286 -7.79 -7.01 -6.45
CA LYS A 286 -7.63 -8.48 -6.37
C LYS A 286 -8.60 -9.24 -7.26
N LEU A 287 -9.77 -8.65 -7.56
CA LEU A 287 -10.75 -9.18 -8.49
C LEU A 287 -10.39 -8.87 -9.95
N GLU A 288 -9.47 -7.93 -10.19
CA GLU A 288 -8.97 -7.65 -11.53
C GLU A 288 -8.19 -8.86 -12.06
N GLN A 289 -8.66 -9.40 -13.19
CA GLN A 289 -8.03 -10.56 -13.82
C GLN A 289 -6.63 -10.21 -14.32
N THR A 290 -5.69 -11.15 -14.15
CA THR A 290 -4.37 -11.01 -14.77
C THR A 290 -4.48 -10.98 -16.30
N ARG A 291 -3.47 -10.41 -16.98
CA ARG A 291 -3.44 -10.37 -18.45
C ARG A 291 -3.59 -11.75 -19.09
N SER A 292 -2.97 -12.77 -18.48
CA SER A 292 -3.07 -14.17 -18.89
C SER A 292 -4.47 -14.75 -18.68
N GLU A 293 -5.11 -14.50 -17.53
CA GLU A 293 -6.49 -14.96 -17.26
C GLU A 293 -7.48 -14.30 -18.21
N LYS A 294 -7.35 -12.99 -18.42
CA LYS A 294 -8.18 -12.23 -19.37
C LYS A 294 -8.03 -12.76 -20.79
N TYR A 295 -6.82 -13.11 -21.21
CA TYR A 295 -6.56 -13.75 -22.51
C TYR A 295 -7.26 -15.10 -22.62
N VAL A 296 -7.09 -15.98 -21.63
CA VAL A 296 -7.74 -17.31 -21.63
C VAL A 296 -9.26 -17.19 -21.62
N HIS A 297 -9.82 -16.30 -20.79
CA HIS A 297 -11.26 -16.04 -20.74
C HIS A 297 -11.80 -15.54 -22.09
N THR A 298 -11.08 -14.61 -22.72
CA THR A 298 -11.41 -14.08 -24.05
C THR A 298 -11.38 -15.17 -25.12
N PHE A 299 -10.35 -16.02 -25.09
CA PHE A 299 -10.20 -17.14 -26.03
C PHE A 299 -11.34 -18.16 -25.88
N VAL A 300 -11.64 -18.58 -24.64
CA VAL A 300 -12.73 -19.52 -24.37
C VAL A 300 -14.08 -18.96 -24.82
N ASN A 301 -14.35 -17.68 -24.56
CA ASN A 301 -15.58 -17.04 -25.02
C ASN A 301 -15.67 -16.96 -26.55
N ARG A 302 -14.54 -16.71 -27.24
CA ARG A 302 -14.49 -16.74 -28.70
C ARG A 302 -14.83 -18.13 -29.25
N VAL A 303 -14.29 -19.20 -28.65
CA VAL A 303 -14.59 -20.59 -29.05
C VAL A 303 -16.07 -20.92 -28.81
N LYS A 304 -16.64 -20.51 -27.66
CA LYS A 304 -18.07 -20.71 -27.37
C LYS A 304 -18.97 -20.03 -28.41
N LEU A 305 -18.68 -18.78 -28.76
CA LEU A 305 -19.45 -18.05 -29.77
C LEU A 305 -19.30 -18.65 -31.17
N ASP A 306 -18.11 -19.15 -31.51
CA ASP A 306 -17.88 -19.85 -32.77
C ASP A 306 -18.71 -21.13 -32.88
N ASN A 307 -18.73 -21.93 -31.81
CA ASN A 307 -19.57 -23.13 -31.74
C ASN A 307 -21.06 -22.78 -31.77
N ALA A 308 -21.49 -21.75 -31.03
CA ALA A 308 -22.88 -21.27 -31.05
C ALA A 308 -23.29 -20.82 -32.46
N GLN A 309 -22.43 -20.09 -33.17
CA GLN A 309 -22.66 -19.68 -34.55
C GLN A 309 -22.80 -20.89 -35.49
N LYS A 310 -21.92 -21.90 -35.35
CA LYS A 310 -21.98 -23.14 -36.14
C LYS A 310 -23.26 -23.94 -35.87
N HIS A 311 -23.65 -24.10 -34.60
CA HIS A 311 -24.89 -24.79 -34.24
C HIS A 311 -26.13 -24.04 -34.73
N ALA A 312 -26.17 -22.72 -34.56
CA ALA A 312 -27.26 -21.89 -35.06
C ALA A 312 -27.35 -21.94 -36.60
N ALA A 313 -26.21 -21.89 -37.32
CA ALA A 313 -26.18 -22.05 -38.77
C ALA A 313 -26.72 -23.42 -39.22
N SER A 314 -26.33 -24.50 -38.54
CA SER A 314 -26.88 -25.85 -38.80
C SER A 314 -28.39 -25.90 -38.59
N ASN A 315 -28.90 -25.27 -37.52
CA ASN A 315 -30.33 -25.17 -37.27
C ASN A 315 -31.07 -24.35 -38.35
N VAL A 316 -30.49 -23.24 -38.81
CA VAL A 316 -31.06 -22.45 -39.92
C VAL A 316 -31.18 -23.32 -41.16
N ILE A 317 -30.11 -24.02 -41.57
CA ILE A 317 -30.12 -24.92 -42.72
C ILE A 317 -31.19 -26.02 -42.56
N LYS A 318 -31.26 -26.64 -41.37
CA LYS A 318 -32.25 -27.68 -41.06
C LYS A 318 -33.69 -27.18 -41.22
N GLN A 319 -34.00 -25.97 -40.76
CA GLN A 319 -35.34 -25.40 -40.91
C GLN A 319 -35.64 -24.91 -42.32
N VAL A 320 -34.65 -24.37 -43.05
CA VAL A 320 -34.80 -24.01 -44.47
C VAL A 320 -35.13 -25.25 -45.30
N LEU A 321 -34.42 -26.36 -45.07
CA LEU A 321 -34.67 -27.62 -45.76
C LEU A 321 -36.03 -28.24 -45.40
N SER A 322 -36.50 -28.11 -44.15
CA SER A 322 -37.84 -28.57 -43.78
C SER A 322 -38.93 -27.71 -44.43
N LEU A 323 -38.77 -26.38 -44.48
CA LEU A 323 -39.69 -25.48 -45.21
C LEU A 323 -39.73 -25.79 -46.71
N TRP A 324 -38.57 -26.03 -47.34
CA TRP A 324 -38.50 -26.42 -48.75
C TRP A 324 -39.20 -27.76 -49.00
N ARG A 325 -39.00 -28.77 -48.14
CA ARG A 325 -39.70 -30.06 -48.22
C ARG A 325 -41.22 -29.91 -48.08
N ILE A 326 -41.68 -29.07 -47.15
CA ILE A 326 -43.12 -28.77 -46.98
C ILE A 326 -43.69 -28.16 -48.27
N LYS A 327 -42.99 -27.18 -48.85
CA LYS A 327 -43.40 -26.54 -50.11
C LYS A 327 -43.44 -27.54 -51.27
N ARG A 328 -42.44 -28.41 -51.39
CA ARG A 328 -42.35 -29.41 -52.47
C ARG A 328 -43.39 -30.52 -52.36
N ARG A 329 -43.74 -30.95 -51.14
CA ARG A 329 -44.74 -32.01 -50.88
C ARG A 329 -46.18 -31.50 -50.83
N GLY A 330 -46.41 -30.19 -50.91
CA GLY A 330 -47.76 -29.60 -50.91
C GLY A 330 -48.54 -29.81 -49.60
N ILE A 331 -47.85 -29.92 -48.45
CA ILE A 331 -48.50 -30.13 -47.14
C ILE A 331 -49.24 -28.85 -46.73
N LYS A 332 -50.58 -28.91 -46.63
CA LYS A 332 -51.48 -27.78 -46.28
C LYS A 332 -51.71 -27.62 -44.76
N ASP A 333 -50.68 -27.78 -43.94
CA ASP A 333 -50.74 -27.51 -42.49
C ASP A 333 -50.05 -26.18 -42.17
N ASP A 334 -50.83 -25.11 -42.11
CA ASP A 334 -50.31 -23.76 -41.85
C ASP A 334 -49.78 -23.60 -40.42
N LYS A 335 -50.34 -24.31 -39.43
CA LYS A 335 -49.87 -24.25 -38.03
C LYS A 335 -48.48 -24.86 -37.90
N TYR A 336 -48.22 -25.96 -38.59
CA TYR A 336 -46.89 -26.57 -38.66
C TYR A 336 -45.88 -25.67 -39.38
N ARG A 337 -46.27 -25.05 -40.51
CA ARG A 337 -45.42 -24.12 -41.27
C ARG A 337 -44.97 -22.91 -40.44
N ILE A 338 -45.90 -22.28 -39.72
CA ILE A 338 -45.61 -21.14 -38.84
C ILE A 338 -44.63 -21.54 -37.74
N ARG A 339 -44.78 -22.73 -37.15
CA ARG A 339 -43.86 -23.24 -36.11
C ARG A 339 -42.44 -23.44 -36.65
N VAL A 340 -42.30 -24.02 -37.83
CA VAL A 340 -40.99 -24.23 -38.48
C VAL A 340 -40.34 -22.89 -38.84
N TYR A 341 -41.12 -21.95 -39.37
CA TYR A 341 -40.67 -20.59 -39.68
C TYR A 341 -40.23 -19.84 -38.41
N GLY A 342 -40.97 -19.97 -37.31
CA GLY A 342 -40.60 -19.42 -36.00
C GLY A 342 -39.27 -19.97 -35.49
N LYS A 343 -39.05 -21.29 -35.59
CA LYS A 343 -37.76 -21.93 -35.24
C LYS A 343 -36.61 -21.46 -36.12
N MET A 344 -36.87 -21.21 -37.42
CA MET A 344 -35.87 -20.67 -38.35
C MET A 344 -35.47 -19.24 -37.95
N LEU A 345 -36.45 -18.38 -37.66
CA LEU A 345 -36.20 -17.01 -37.23
C LEU A 345 -35.43 -16.97 -35.91
N GLN A 346 -35.74 -17.87 -34.98
CA GLN A 346 -34.99 -18.00 -33.74
C GLN A 346 -33.53 -18.37 -34.00
N ALA A 347 -33.26 -19.39 -34.81
CA ALA A 347 -31.91 -19.79 -35.17
C ALA A 347 -31.13 -18.69 -35.90
N LEU A 348 -31.80 -17.90 -36.77
CA LEU A 348 -31.20 -16.73 -37.42
C LEU A 348 -30.81 -15.64 -36.42
N ARG A 349 -31.66 -15.38 -35.41
CA ARG A 349 -31.36 -14.42 -34.34
C ARG A 349 -30.16 -14.88 -33.51
N GLU A 350 -30.13 -16.15 -33.12
CA GLU A 350 -29.01 -16.75 -32.38
C GLU A 350 -27.69 -16.68 -33.18
N MET A 351 -27.73 -16.98 -34.48
CA MET A 351 -26.55 -16.89 -35.34
C MET A 351 -26.03 -15.45 -35.45
N ARG A 352 -26.94 -14.46 -35.61
CA ARG A 352 -26.57 -13.04 -35.66
C ARG A 352 -26.03 -12.56 -34.31
N ALA A 353 -26.65 -12.95 -33.20
CA ALA A 353 -26.17 -12.62 -31.87
C ALA A 353 -24.77 -13.19 -31.61
N ALA A 354 -24.52 -14.44 -31.99
CA ALA A 354 -23.19 -15.05 -31.87
C ALA A 354 -22.14 -14.34 -32.73
N ARG A 355 -22.49 -13.96 -33.97
CA ARG A 355 -21.62 -13.18 -34.86
C ARG A 355 -21.28 -11.81 -34.27
N ASN A 356 -22.28 -11.08 -33.78
CA ASN A 356 -22.09 -9.76 -33.18
C ASN A 356 -21.24 -9.86 -31.91
N GLY A 357 -21.50 -10.85 -31.05
CA GLY A 357 -20.67 -11.10 -29.86
C GLY A 357 -19.21 -11.38 -30.23
N LYS A 358 -18.95 -12.13 -31.31
CA LYS A 358 -17.60 -12.44 -31.78
C LYS A 358 -16.86 -11.19 -32.28
N ALA A 359 -17.57 -10.26 -32.94
CA ALA A 359 -17.01 -8.98 -33.39
C ALA A 359 -16.58 -8.09 -32.21
N ILE A 360 -17.44 -7.95 -31.20
CA ILE A 360 -17.15 -7.17 -29.98
C ILE A 360 -15.91 -7.70 -29.26
N ILE A 361 -15.79 -9.03 -29.12
CA ILE A 361 -14.59 -9.64 -28.54
C ILE A 361 -13.34 -9.32 -29.36
N GLY A 362 -13.45 -9.36 -30.70
CA GLY A 362 -12.38 -8.98 -31.61
C GLY A 362 -11.84 -7.59 -31.28
N GLU A 363 -12.70 -6.58 -31.25
CA GLU A 363 -12.36 -5.18 -30.93
C GLU A 363 -11.63 -5.04 -29.59
N THR A 364 -12.10 -5.71 -28.53
CA THR A 364 -11.44 -5.65 -27.20
C THR A 364 -10.09 -6.36 -27.13
N SER A 365 -9.84 -7.35 -27.99
CA SER A 365 -8.57 -8.11 -28.03
C SER A 365 -7.48 -7.43 -28.87
N ILE A 366 -7.87 -6.53 -29.77
CA ILE A 366 -6.97 -5.91 -30.75
C ILE A 366 -5.95 -4.98 -30.07
N GLY A 367 -6.34 -4.19 -29.06
CA GLY A 367 -5.45 -3.15 -28.50
C GLY A 367 -4.11 -3.66 -27.93
N ILE A 368 -4.03 -4.88 -27.39
CA ILE A 368 -2.77 -5.44 -26.87
C ILE A 368 -1.93 -6.08 -27.99
N ILE A 369 -2.58 -6.76 -28.93
CA ILE A 369 -1.93 -7.41 -30.07
C ILE A 369 -1.40 -6.34 -31.02
N GLU A 370 -2.13 -5.25 -31.20
CA GLU A 370 -1.76 -4.12 -32.03
C GLU A 370 -0.51 -3.40 -31.52
N VAL A 371 -0.34 -3.23 -30.19
CA VAL A 371 0.91 -2.69 -29.64
C VAL A 371 2.08 -3.63 -29.93
N SER A 372 1.92 -4.94 -29.68
CA SER A 372 3.00 -5.90 -29.98
C SER A 372 3.31 -5.97 -31.47
N LYS A 373 2.29 -5.91 -32.32
CA LYS A 373 2.43 -5.93 -33.77
C LYS A 373 3.10 -4.64 -34.26
N SER A 374 2.69 -3.49 -33.75
CA SER A 374 3.31 -2.19 -34.06
C SER A 374 4.79 -2.16 -33.67
N VAL A 375 5.15 -2.75 -32.52
CA VAL A 375 6.56 -2.89 -32.12
C VAL A 375 7.34 -3.77 -33.10
N ASN A 376 6.76 -4.88 -33.56
CA ASN A 376 7.39 -5.74 -34.57
C ASN A 376 7.48 -5.04 -35.93
N ASP A 377 6.42 -4.35 -36.38
CA ASP A 377 6.41 -3.60 -37.63
C ASP A 377 7.49 -2.50 -37.60
N VAL A 378 7.67 -1.81 -36.47
CA VAL A 378 8.76 -0.84 -36.27
C VAL A 378 10.13 -1.51 -36.32
N PHE A 379 10.28 -2.70 -35.75
CA PHE A 379 11.52 -3.46 -35.82
C PHE A 379 11.88 -3.82 -37.27
N ASP A 380 10.91 -4.34 -38.03
CA ASP A 380 11.09 -4.70 -39.45
C ASP A 380 11.41 -3.48 -40.32
N ILE A 381 10.74 -2.34 -40.08
CA ILE A 381 11.06 -1.06 -40.75
C ILE A 381 12.48 -0.60 -40.38
N THR A 382 12.90 -0.76 -39.13
CA THR A 382 14.25 -0.37 -38.71
C THR A 382 15.31 -1.25 -39.37
N GLU A 383 15.04 -2.55 -39.49
CA GLU A 383 15.92 -3.49 -40.18
C GLU A 383 16.06 -3.15 -41.67
N THR A 384 14.96 -2.86 -42.35
CA THR A 384 14.98 -2.42 -43.76
C THR A 384 15.71 -1.09 -43.95
N ILE A 385 15.51 -0.11 -43.08
CA ILE A 385 16.30 1.15 -43.13
C ILE A 385 17.79 0.86 -42.94
N GLN A 386 18.17 -0.04 -42.03
CA GLN A 386 19.57 -0.39 -41.83
C GLN A 386 20.18 -1.07 -43.06
N THR A 387 19.43 -1.92 -43.76
CA THR A 387 19.93 -2.57 -44.99
C THR A 387 20.09 -1.55 -46.12
N GLU A 388 19.10 -0.68 -46.33
CA GLU A 388 19.20 0.42 -47.30
C GLU A 388 20.35 1.37 -47.00
N GLN A 389 20.57 1.74 -45.72
CA GLN A 389 21.71 2.56 -45.31
C GLN A 389 23.06 1.89 -45.62
N ARG A 390 23.17 0.57 -45.42
CA ARG A 390 24.40 -0.17 -45.78
C ARG A 390 24.62 -0.15 -47.29
N GLU A 391 23.57 -0.31 -48.09
CA GLU A 391 23.66 -0.25 -49.54
C GLU A 391 24.07 1.15 -50.02
N ILE A 392 23.41 2.21 -49.51
CA ILE A 392 23.75 3.60 -49.81
C ILE A 392 25.21 3.89 -49.46
N LYS A 393 25.68 3.42 -48.30
CA LYS A 393 27.08 3.57 -47.89
C LYS A 393 28.03 2.88 -48.88
N SER A 394 27.72 1.65 -49.30
CA SER A 394 28.52 0.94 -50.29
C SER A 394 28.58 1.68 -51.64
N ARG A 395 27.47 2.28 -52.09
CA ARG A 395 27.44 3.10 -53.31
C ARG A 395 28.24 4.40 -53.15
N LEU A 396 28.19 5.03 -51.99
CA LEU A 396 28.99 6.21 -51.65
C LEU A 396 30.49 5.90 -51.66
N ASP A 397 30.90 4.78 -51.04
CA ASP A 397 32.30 4.32 -51.06
C ASP A 397 32.76 4.05 -52.50
N GLY A 398 31.88 3.46 -53.32
CA GLY A 398 32.11 3.29 -54.76
C GLY A 398 32.32 4.62 -55.49
N LEU A 399 31.45 5.61 -55.25
CA LEU A 399 31.57 6.96 -55.81
C LEU A 399 32.86 7.65 -55.34
N GLU A 400 33.22 7.57 -54.06
CA GLU A 400 34.45 8.15 -53.53
C GLU A 400 35.68 7.56 -54.25
N ASN A 401 35.70 6.25 -54.49
CA ASN A 401 36.77 5.60 -55.24
C ASN A 401 36.82 6.07 -56.71
N THR A 402 35.67 6.26 -57.36
CA THR A 402 35.64 6.80 -58.73
C THR A 402 36.14 8.24 -58.79
N VAL A 403 35.77 9.09 -57.82
CA VAL A 403 36.23 10.48 -57.73
C VAL A 403 37.73 10.54 -57.47
N LYS A 404 38.27 9.70 -56.57
CA LYS A 404 39.72 9.58 -56.36
C LYS A 404 40.43 9.18 -57.65
N THR A 405 39.92 8.18 -58.36
CA THR A 405 40.51 7.72 -59.62
C THR A 405 40.51 8.82 -60.68
N ILE A 406 39.44 9.64 -60.76
CA ILE A 406 39.39 10.79 -61.68
C ILE A 406 40.42 11.84 -61.27
N ASN A 407 40.53 12.15 -59.98
CA ASN A 407 41.50 13.12 -59.47
C ASN A 407 42.94 12.67 -59.76
N ASP A 408 43.27 11.41 -59.51
CA ASP A 408 44.59 10.84 -59.79
C ASP A 408 44.92 10.92 -61.29
N LYS A 409 43.94 10.64 -62.17
CA LYS A 409 44.12 10.78 -63.63
C LYS A 409 44.33 12.23 -64.04
N LEU A 410 43.60 13.18 -63.45
CA LEU A 410 43.79 14.61 -63.70
C LEU A 410 45.17 15.08 -63.25
N ASP A 411 45.65 14.63 -62.10
CA ASP A 411 47.00 14.95 -61.61
C ASP A 411 48.09 14.39 -62.52
N ILE A 412 47.92 13.18 -63.07
CA ILE A 412 48.82 12.61 -64.09
C ILE A 412 48.84 13.50 -65.35
N ILE A 413 47.68 13.94 -65.83
CA ILE A 413 47.57 14.81 -67.01
C ILE A 413 48.25 16.16 -66.76
N LEU A 414 47.97 16.81 -65.61
CA LEU A 414 48.59 18.07 -65.21
C LEU A 414 50.12 17.97 -65.11
N ASN A 415 50.63 16.87 -64.55
CA ASN A 415 52.07 16.63 -64.47
C ASN A 415 52.70 16.32 -65.83
N SER A 416 51.96 15.70 -66.75
CA SER A 416 52.43 15.47 -68.13
C SER A 416 52.48 16.75 -68.97
N SER A 417 51.59 17.70 -68.71
CA SER A 417 51.56 19.03 -69.36
C SER A 417 52.67 19.98 -68.86
N ARG A 418 53.31 19.66 -67.72
CA ARG A 418 54.35 20.50 -67.09
C ARG A 418 55.78 20.09 -67.47
N ARG A 419 55.95 18.97 -68.17
CA ARG A 419 57.21 18.56 -68.82
C ARG A 419 57.17 18.96 -70.28
#